data_AF-A0A7J6FX20-F1
#
_entry.id   AF-A0A7J6FX20-F1
#
_cell.length_a   1.000
_cell.length_b   1.000
_cell.length_c   1.000
_cell.angle_alpha   90.00
_cell.angle_beta   90.00
_cell.angle_gamma   90.00
#
_symmetry.space_group_name_H-M   'P 1'
#
loop_
_entity.id
_entity.type
_entity.pdbx_description
1 polymer ?
#
loop_
_entity_poly.entity_id
_entity_poly.type
_entity_poly.pdbx_seq_one_letter_code
_entity_poly.pdbx_strand_id
1 'polypeptide(L)'
;MTDVDIASNSHWQEILDTLQLSKSVAEIDTHDIEGKEMVSLKMWEAFYYTYARWKGFSPRIDDTKSRKSDGEIYIRRWVCNKEGFRKEKFLNMPDRKKRPKEITRCGCQAALRILRLQKTNLWRCQEFVPFHNHDLVIPSQMQFTRANREVPEVVAAQVISMNRCAAKDFKSMHTIPHIPAGKTDFLQTYYKQAAAIFTKNIYYKVKEQIEEEQPYSISHREDQGDSYLFSLARFQYGEIRHRVLYNKEKNELNCSCLLFESDGIPCKHIWCVMKSLDIRVIPESLILTRWRKDVKTSSSTQVGEHSSEHQKMTQLSRFGALNAYSNSMNFFASHSEATFQMAKMELEKLNTIFRASYEEGQNSQNSQPTTTYRDNPNIIQDPVRVRTKGIASTNSRKGTNDGVQGGRQCTLCGGRDHNKRTCMRRTGV
;
A
#
# COMPACT_ATOMS: atom_id res chain seq x y z
N MET A 1 10.63 -4.27 21.07
CA MET A 1 11.97 -4.69 21.52
C MET A 1 12.84 -4.77 20.29
N THR A 2 13.92 -3.97 20.32
CA THR A 2 15.11 -3.90 19.44
C THR A 2 14.83 -3.68 17.96
N ASP A 3 14.87 -2.44 17.49
CA ASP A 3 16.09 -1.73 17.02
C ASP A 3 16.60 -2.31 15.69
N VAL A 4 16.18 -1.68 14.58
CA VAL A 4 16.86 -1.84 13.30
C VAL A 4 18.06 -0.89 13.32
N ASP A 5 19.18 -1.49 13.74
CA ASP A 5 20.59 -1.13 13.56
C ASP A 5 20.89 0.03 12.60
N ILE A 6 20.95 1.25 13.15
CA ILE A 6 21.87 2.29 12.66
C ILE A 6 22.99 2.52 13.71
N ALA A 7 22.90 1.79 14.82
CA ALA A 7 23.96 1.56 15.79
C ALA A 7 24.52 0.15 15.64
N SER A 8 24.96 -0.23 14.43
CA SER A 8 26.22 -0.97 14.35
C SER A 8 27.30 -0.01 14.89
N ASN A 9 27.35 0.05 16.21
CA ASN A 9 28.16 0.96 17.01
C ASN A 9 29.65 0.78 16.70
N SER A 10 30.03 -0.29 15.99
CA SER A 10 31.39 -0.48 15.48
C SER A 10 31.84 0.62 14.53
N HIS A 11 31.02 1.03 13.55
CA HIS A 11 31.51 1.95 12.52
C HIS A 11 31.56 3.42 12.99
N TRP A 12 30.62 3.83 13.85
CA TRP A 12 30.67 5.16 14.45
C TRP A 12 31.79 5.28 15.48
N GLN A 13 31.99 4.26 16.33
CA GLN A 13 33.12 4.23 17.26
C GLN A 13 34.45 4.17 16.51
N GLU A 14 34.58 3.37 15.45
CA GLU A 14 35.76 3.35 14.58
C GLU A 14 36.08 4.73 13.98
N ILE A 15 35.06 5.48 13.55
CA ILE A 15 35.23 6.86 13.06
C ILE A 15 35.69 7.78 14.20
N LEU A 16 35.09 7.71 15.40
CA LEU A 16 35.49 8.52 16.54
C LEU A 16 36.92 8.20 17.00
N ASP A 17 37.30 6.93 17.06
CA ASP A 17 38.64 6.46 17.40
C ASP A 17 39.67 6.95 16.39
N THR A 18 39.35 6.87 15.10
CA THR A 18 40.20 7.40 14.02
C THR A 18 40.41 8.91 14.14
N LEU A 19 39.36 9.64 14.52
CA LEU A 19 39.41 11.09 14.72
C LEU A 19 39.98 11.48 16.10
N GLN A 20 40.14 10.52 17.00
CA GLN A 20 40.54 10.70 18.42
C GLN A 20 39.58 11.65 19.15
N LEU A 21 38.27 11.45 18.97
CA LEU A 21 37.21 12.26 19.55
C LEU A 21 36.57 11.53 20.74
N SER A 22 36.69 12.12 21.94
CA SER A 22 36.01 11.64 23.15
C SER A 22 34.76 12.47 23.49
N LYS A 23 34.50 13.57 22.76
CA LYS A 23 33.37 14.47 22.99
C LYS A 23 32.07 13.87 22.47
N SER A 24 30.95 14.27 23.08
CA SER A 24 29.63 13.93 22.55
C SER A 24 29.40 14.66 21.21
N VAL A 25 28.53 14.12 20.36
CA VAL A 25 28.21 14.73 19.05
C VAL A 25 27.73 16.18 19.18
N ALA A 26 27.07 16.50 20.29
CA ALA A 26 26.58 17.84 20.59
C ALA A 26 27.71 18.87 20.76
N GLU A 27 28.88 18.44 21.24
CA GLU A 27 30.00 19.30 21.64
C GLU A 27 31.11 19.39 20.59
N ILE A 28 31.02 18.62 19.50
CA ILE A 28 31.99 18.68 18.41
C ILE A 28 31.99 20.08 17.78
N ASP A 29 33.16 20.72 17.79
CA ASP A 29 33.41 22.03 17.22
C ASP A 29 34.29 21.97 15.94
N THR A 30 34.61 23.15 15.40
CA THR A 30 35.46 23.28 14.20
C THR A 30 36.88 22.73 14.43
N HIS A 31 37.49 23.02 15.56
CA HIS A 31 38.89 22.67 15.87
C HIS A 31 39.07 21.17 16.10
N ASP A 32 38.01 20.48 16.54
CA ASP A 32 38.00 19.03 16.74
C ASP A 32 38.18 18.25 15.43
N ILE A 33 37.65 18.79 14.32
CA ILE A 33 37.54 18.08 13.04
C ILE A 33 38.49 18.63 11.98
N GLU A 34 38.70 19.94 11.96
CA GLU A 34 39.51 20.58 10.92
C GLU A 34 40.96 20.09 10.97
N GLY A 35 41.52 19.76 9.80
CA GLY A 35 42.87 19.22 9.68
C GLY A 35 43.00 17.72 9.96
N LYS A 36 42.00 17.04 10.54
CA LYS A 36 42.02 15.59 10.74
C LYS A 36 42.00 14.83 9.41
N GLU A 37 42.53 13.61 9.41
CA GLU A 37 42.72 12.79 8.22
C GLU A 37 42.11 11.40 8.39
N MET A 38 41.53 10.86 7.32
CA MET A 38 41.05 9.49 7.25
C MET A 38 41.47 8.82 5.94
N VAL A 39 41.49 7.50 5.95
CA VAL A 39 41.93 6.69 4.79
C VAL A 39 40.95 6.72 3.61
N SER A 40 39.68 7.03 3.85
CA SER A 40 38.63 6.93 2.83
C SER A 40 37.63 8.09 2.86
N LEU A 41 37.23 8.55 1.68
CA LEU A 41 36.13 9.50 1.52
C LEU A 41 34.81 8.95 2.10
N LYS A 42 34.60 7.63 2.04
CA LYS A 42 33.39 6.99 2.57
C LYS A 42 33.29 7.13 4.09
N MET A 43 34.42 7.14 4.81
CA MET A 43 34.42 7.37 6.27
C MET A 43 33.99 8.79 6.59
N TRP A 44 34.45 9.79 5.82
CA TRP A 44 33.98 11.17 5.96
C TRP A 44 32.50 11.33 5.62
N GLU A 45 32.01 10.59 4.63
CA GLU A 45 30.60 10.54 4.30
C GLU A 45 29.79 9.98 5.47
N ALA A 46 30.15 8.79 5.97
CA ALA A 46 29.53 8.17 7.13
C ALA A 46 29.56 9.08 8.36
N PHE A 47 30.69 9.74 8.61
CA PHE A 47 30.84 10.72 9.68
C PHE A 47 29.78 11.82 9.58
N TYR A 48 29.69 12.50 8.43
CA TYR A 48 28.83 13.68 8.31
C TYR A 48 27.34 13.33 8.28
N TYR A 49 26.96 12.19 7.69
CA TYR A 49 25.58 11.71 7.73
C TYR A 49 25.15 11.33 9.15
N THR A 50 26.04 10.68 9.91
CA THR A 50 25.76 10.32 11.31
C THR A 50 25.71 11.55 12.20
N TYR A 51 26.68 12.45 12.07
CA TYR A 51 26.70 13.77 12.72
C TYR A 51 25.41 14.55 12.46
N ALA A 52 25.00 14.64 11.19
CA ALA A 52 23.79 15.37 10.81
C ALA A 52 22.51 14.71 11.35
N ARG A 53 22.47 13.37 11.38
CA ARG A 53 21.36 12.62 11.96
C ARG A 53 21.17 12.94 13.45
N TRP A 54 22.27 12.98 14.19
CA TRP A 54 22.28 13.31 15.62
C TRP A 54 21.99 14.79 15.88
N LYS A 55 22.58 15.69 15.10
CA LYS A 55 22.35 17.15 15.23
C LYS A 55 20.95 17.57 14.80
N GLY A 56 20.30 16.84 13.89
CA GLY A 56 18.94 17.15 13.48
C GLY A 56 18.81 17.84 12.11
N PHE A 57 19.74 17.60 11.18
CA PHE A 57 19.64 18.13 9.82
C PHE A 57 19.88 17.07 8.75
N SER A 58 19.60 17.41 7.50
CA SER A 58 19.88 16.54 6.35
C SER A 58 21.05 17.08 5.53
N PRO A 59 22.12 16.31 5.32
CA PRO A 59 23.20 16.68 4.42
C PRO A 59 22.76 16.75 2.96
N ARG A 60 23.46 17.57 2.18
CA ARG A 60 23.36 17.69 0.74
C ARG A 60 24.76 17.84 0.16
N ILE A 61 25.06 17.16 -0.95
CA ILE A 61 26.31 17.40 -1.68
C ILE A 61 26.20 18.76 -2.39
N ASP A 62 27.19 19.62 -2.19
CA ASP A 62 27.26 20.94 -2.80
C ASP A 62 28.31 21.02 -3.90
N ASP A 63 29.55 20.62 -3.60
CA ASP A 63 30.61 20.53 -4.57
C ASP A 63 31.27 19.15 -4.60
N THR A 64 31.70 18.77 -5.80
CA THR A 64 32.56 17.62 -6.05
C THR A 64 33.54 18.04 -7.13
N LYS A 65 34.84 17.95 -6.85
CA LYS A 65 35.87 18.13 -7.88
C LYS A 65 36.58 16.81 -8.12
N SER A 66 36.64 16.44 -9.40
CA SER A 66 37.38 15.31 -9.92
C SER A 66 38.45 15.76 -10.89
N ARG A 67 39.52 14.97 -11.01
CA ARG A 67 40.55 15.21 -12.03
C ARG A 67 39.99 14.84 -13.40
N LYS A 68 40.38 15.60 -14.42
CA LYS A 68 39.94 15.38 -15.80
C LYS A 68 40.54 14.12 -16.43
N SER A 69 41.67 13.64 -15.91
CA SER A 69 42.42 12.51 -16.47
C SER A 69 41.75 11.17 -16.22
N ASP A 70 41.39 10.90 -14.97
CA ASP A 70 40.92 9.60 -14.46
C ASP A 70 39.51 9.66 -13.86
N GLY A 71 38.94 10.87 -13.71
CA GLY A 71 37.66 11.06 -13.02
C GLY A 71 37.74 10.90 -11.51
N GLU A 72 38.94 10.69 -10.94
CA GLU A 72 39.12 10.48 -9.51
C GLU A 72 38.76 11.75 -8.73
N ILE A 73 37.92 11.58 -7.73
CA ILE A 73 37.50 12.67 -6.85
C ILE A 73 38.69 13.05 -5.97
N TYR A 74 38.90 14.35 -5.82
CA TYR A 74 39.89 14.89 -4.89
C TYR A 74 39.32 15.93 -3.93
N ILE A 75 38.12 16.48 -4.21
CA ILE A 75 37.38 17.33 -3.25
C ILE A 75 35.92 16.91 -3.22
N ARG A 76 35.36 16.88 -2.01
CA ARG A 76 33.92 16.72 -1.77
C ARG A 76 33.47 17.66 -0.66
N ARG A 77 32.37 18.40 -0.88
CA ARG A 77 31.72 19.22 0.14
C ARG A 77 30.28 18.83 0.34
N TRP A 78 29.93 18.59 1.60
CA TRP A 78 28.57 18.44 2.08
C TRP A 78 28.13 19.69 2.82
N VAL A 79 26.86 20.03 2.72
CA VAL A 79 26.24 21.19 3.37
C VAL A 79 24.90 20.83 3.98
N CYS A 80 24.39 21.67 4.87
CA CYS A 80 23.01 21.57 5.33
C CYS A 80 22.00 21.70 4.16
N ASN A 81 20.86 21.01 4.23
CA ASN A 81 19.76 21.15 3.27
C ASN A 81 19.20 22.59 3.17
N LYS A 82 19.42 23.42 4.20
CA LYS A 82 19.06 24.83 4.24
C LYS A 82 20.20 25.80 3.87
N GLU A 83 21.33 25.27 3.38
CA GLU A 83 22.49 26.09 3.01
C GLU A 83 22.21 27.06 1.87
N GLY A 84 22.84 28.24 1.99
CA GLY A 84 22.85 29.28 0.97
C GLY A 84 21.47 29.87 0.67
N PHE A 85 21.34 30.51 -0.49
CA PHE A 85 20.07 31.06 -0.97
C PHE A 85 19.71 30.49 -2.33
N ARG A 86 18.41 30.44 -2.65
CA ARG A 86 17.97 30.00 -3.97
C ARG A 86 18.32 31.09 -5.00
N LYS A 87 19.08 30.71 -6.04
CA LYS A 87 19.47 31.64 -7.12
C LYS A 87 18.24 32.29 -7.75
N GLU A 88 18.37 33.57 -8.08
CA GLU A 88 17.29 34.43 -8.56
C GLU A 88 16.62 33.91 -9.84
N LYS A 89 17.40 33.33 -10.76
CA LYS A 89 16.88 32.66 -11.97
C LYS A 89 15.85 31.55 -11.70
N PHE A 90 15.80 31.01 -10.48
CA PHE A 90 14.82 30.01 -10.07
C PHE A 90 13.65 30.60 -9.27
N LEU A 91 13.70 31.88 -8.92
CA LEU A 91 12.61 32.66 -8.33
C LEU A 91 11.80 33.30 -9.47
N ASN A 92 12.50 33.96 -10.38
CA ASN A 92 11.94 34.71 -11.50
C ASN A 92 12.06 33.88 -12.79
N MET A 93 11.13 32.95 -12.98
CA MET A 93 10.98 32.20 -14.24
C MET A 93 9.69 32.64 -14.94
N PRO A 94 9.76 33.35 -16.08
CA PRO A 94 8.57 33.82 -16.79
C PRO A 94 7.69 32.64 -17.29
N ASP A 95 8.30 31.56 -17.82
CA ASP A 95 7.57 30.40 -18.38
C ASP A 95 7.38 29.25 -17.37
N ARG A 96 7.14 29.56 -16.10
CA ARG A 96 7.08 28.55 -15.04
C ARG A 96 5.79 27.71 -15.14
N LYS A 97 5.89 26.50 -15.70
CA LYS A 97 4.77 25.53 -15.81
C LYS A 97 4.27 24.93 -14.48
N LYS A 98 5.12 24.87 -13.44
CA LYS A 98 4.79 24.27 -12.13
C LYS A 98 4.91 25.31 -11.03
N ARG A 99 3.99 25.31 -10.06
CA ARG A 99 4.05 26.22 -8.90
C ARG A 99 5.44 26.23 -8.24
N PRO A 100 5.98 27.40 -7.86
CA PRO A 100 7.29 27.48 -7.21
C PRO A 100 7.32 26.61 -5.96
N LYS A 101 8.43 25.87 -5.78
CA LYS A 101 8.68 25.15 -4.53
C LYS A 101 8.88 26.19 -3.42
N GLU A 102 8.45 25.92 -2.19
CA GLU A 102 8.80 26.74 -1.04
C GLU A 102 10.32 26.97 -0.95
N ILE A 103 10.69 28.14 -0.44
CA ILE A 103 12.08 28.51 -0.20
C ILE A 103 12.49 27.83 1.10
N THR A 104 13.29 26.77 0.97
CA THR A 104 13.78 25.99 2.12
C THR A 104 15.17 26.42 2.58
N ARG A 105 15.87 27.23 1.79
CA ARG A 105 17.25 27.66 2.04
C ARG A 105 17.22 29.04 2.72
N CYS A 106 17.88 29.15 3.87
CA CYS A 106 17.87 30.33 4.74
C CYS A 106 19.27 30.90 4.97
N GLY A 107 20.22 30.60 4.09
CA GLY A 107 21.60 31.07 4.23
C GLY A 107 22.41 30.31 5.27
N CYS A 108 22.01 29.08 5.65
CA CYS A 108 22.80 28.27 6.57
C CYS A 108 24.23 28.08 6.02
N GLN A 109 25.23 28.10 6.89
CA GLN A 109 26.64 27.95 6.50
C GLN A 109 27.23 26.60 6.92
N ALA A 110 26.44 25.75 7.60
CA ALA A 110 26.91 24.45 8.05
C ALA A 110 27.39 23.58 6.89
N ALA A 111 28.65 23.16 6.97
CA ALA A 111 29.35 22.51 5.88
C ALA A 111 30.51 21.64 6.38
N LEU A 112 30.85 20.63 5.57
CA LEU A 112 32.05 19.81 5.68
C LEU A 112 32.69 19.71 4.30
N ARG A 113 33.94 20.12 4.18
CA ARG A 113 34.75 20.01 2.94
C ARG A 113 35.95 19.13 3.19
N ILE A 114 36.10 18.09 2.36
CA ILE A 114 37.20 17.14 2.45
C ILE A 114 38.05 17.21 1.18
N LEU A 115 39.37 17.22 1.37
CA LEU A 115 40.39 17.25 0.32
C LEU A 115 41.25 15.99 0.38
N ARG A 116 41.51 15.35 -0.77
CA ARG A 116 42.48 14.25 -0.90
C ARG A 116 43.89 14.83 -1.03
N LEU A 117 44.77 14.46 -0.11
CA LEU A 117 46.18 14.83 -0.12
C LEU A 117 46.95 13.95 -1.10
N GLN A 118 47.68 14.56 -2.02
CA GLN A 118 48.41 13.80 -3.05
C GLN A 118 49.62 13.04 -2.50
N LYS A 119 50.28 13.57 -1.47
CA LYS A 119 51.51 12.99 -0.91
C LYS A 119 51.25 11.74 -0.08
N THR A 120 50.20 11.76 0.73
CA THR A 120 49.85 10.67 1.67
C THR A 120 48.70 9.80 1.16
N ASN A 121 48.00 10.23 0.11
CA ASN A 121 46.73 9.66 -0.35
C ASN A 121 45.59 9.64 0.70
N LEU A 122 45.77 10.34 1.82
CA LEU A 122 44.75 10.48 2.86
C LEU A 122 43.75 11.59 2.53
N TRP A 123 42.57 11.50 3.12
CA TRP A 123 41.49 12.48 2.99
C TRP A 123 41.47 13.37 4.23
N ARG A 124 41.78 14.65 4.06
CA ARG A 124 41.85 15.66 5.13
C ARG A 124 40.59 16.53 5.16
N CYS A 125 40.09 16.84 6.35
CA CYS A 125 39.10 17.89 6.52
C CYS A 125 39.71 19.28 6.30
N GLN A 126 39.19 20.01 5.31
CA GLN A 126 39.61 21.37 4.93
C GLN A 126 38.69 22.46 5.52
N GLU A 127 37.42 22.16 5.76
CA GLU A 127 36.43 23.12 6.27
C GLU A 127 35.41 22.32 7.08
N PHE A 128 35.18 22.70 8.34
CA PHE A 128 34.09 22.17 9.14
C PHE A 128 33.36 23.29 9.88
N VAL A 129 32.11 23.52 9.51
CA VAL A 129 31.24 24.54 10.11
C VAL A 129 30.06 23.82 10.77
N PRO A 130 30.07 23.66 12.11
CA PRO A 130 29.02 22.95 12.85
C PRO A 130 27.79 23.82 13.17
N PHE A 131 27.87 25.13 12.97
CA PHE A 131 26.85 26.08 13.39
C PHE A 131 25.70 26.21 12.38
N HIS A 132 24.47 26.29 12.90
CA HIS A 132 23.24 26.48 12.14
C HIS A 132 22.53 27.76 12.56
N ASN A 133 21.99 28.49 11.58
CA ASN A 133 21.21 29.71 11.78
C ASN A 133 19.68 29.46 11.78
N HIS A 134 19.26 28.22 12.03
CA HIS A 134 17.87 27.80 12.00
C HIS A 134 17.67 26.61 12.94
N ASP A 135 16.41 26.38 13.32
CA ASP A 135 16.06 25.24 14.17
C ASP A 135 16.36 23.91 13.48
N LEU A 136 16.87 22.98 14.28
CA LEU A 136 17.17 21.61 13.89
C LEU A 136 15.98 20.72 14.25
N VAL A 137 15.84 19.63 13.50
CA VAL A 137 14.78 18.64 13.72
C VAL A 137 15.09 17.86 14.99
N ILE A 138 14.12 17.76 15.89
CA ILE A 138 14.27 16.99 17.13
C ILE A 138 14.49 15.50 16.83
N PRO A 139 15.26 14.77 17.66
CA PRO A 139 15.59 13.36 17.40
C PRO A 139 14.38 12.46 17.11
N SER A 140 13.26 12.66 17.82
CA SER A 140 12.01 11.89 17.62
C SER A 140 11.37 12.08 16.25
N GLN A 141 11.70 13.16 15.55
CA GLN A 141 11.18 13.46 14.22
C GLN A 141 12.20 13.17 13.11
N MET A 142 13.42 12.75 13.44
CA MET A 142 14.49 12.57 12.46
C MET A 142 14.20 11.50 11.42
N GLN A 143 13.45 10.46 11.78
CA GLN A 143 12.96 9.42 10.86
C GLN A 143 12.04 9.95 9.74
N PHE A 144 11.41 11.11 9.95
CA PHE A 144 10.54 11.73 8.96
C PHE A 144 11.28 12.69 8.02
N THR A 145 12.59 12.89 8.19
CA THR A 145 13.40 13.69 7.27
C THR A 145 13.66 12.94 5.98
N ARG A 146 13.77 13.64 4.86
CA ARG A 146 13.94 13.00 3.54
C ARG A 146 15.14 12.05 3.47
N ALA A 147 16.22 12.38 4.18
CA ALA A 147 17.43 11.56 4.22
C ALA A 147 17.26 10.24 5.01
N ASN A 148 16.27 10.17 5.90
CA ASN A 148 16.04 9.03 6.79
C ASN A 148 14.68 8.34 6.57
N ARG A 149 13.98 8.65 5.45
CA ARG A 149 12.67 8.07 5.09
C ARG A 149 12.75 6.69 4.44
N GLU A 150 13.93 6.09 4.40
CA GLU A 150 14.09 4.75 3.83
C GLU A 150 13.38 3.74 4.73
N VAL A 151 12.40 3.05 4.14
CA VAL A 151 11.69 1.97 4.81
C VAL A 151 12.50 0.70 4.57
N PRO A 152 12.89 -0.05 5.61
CA PRO A 152 13.57 -1.33 5.43
C PRO A 152 12.76 -2.25 4.51
N GLU A 153 13.44 -2.95 3.60
CA GLU A 153 12.79 -3.77 2.57
C GLU A 153 11.82 -4.81 3.17
N VAL A 154 12.19 -5.37 4.32
CA VAL A 154 11.35 -6.32 5.08
C VAL A 154 10.03 -5.68 5.55
N VAL A 155 10.09 -4.45 6.06
CA VAL A 155 8.92 -3.69 6.52
C VAL A 155 8.04 -3.31 5.33
N ALA A 156 8.64 -2.91 4.21
CA ALA A 156 7.91 -2.61 2.97
C ALA A 156 7.21 -3.87 2.42
N ALA A 157 7.90 -5.01 2.36
CA ALA A 157 7.35 -6.27 1.90
C ALA A 157 6.18 -6.75 2.78
N GLN A 158 6.30 -6.61 4.10
CA GLN A 158 5.25 -6.96 5.05
C GLN A 158 3.99 -6.10 4.89
N VAL A 159 4.15 -4.78 4.76
CA VAL A 159 3.03 -3.84 4.52
C VAL A 159 2.35 -4.13 3.18
N ILE A 160 3.11 -4.42 2.12
CA ILE A 160 2.56 -4.79 0.80
C ILE A 160 1.77 -6.10 0.89
N SER A 161 2.30 -7.11 1.61
CA SER A 161 1.64 -8.40 1.81
C SER A 161 0.31 -8.26 2.54
N MET A 162 0.31 -7.54 3.67
CA MET A 162 -0.89 -7.30 4.48
C MET A 162 -1.97 -6.55 3.71
N ASN A 163 -1.61 -5.47 2.99
CA ASN A 163 -2.55 -4.70 2.18
C ASN A 163 -3.11 -5.51 1.01
N ARG A 164 -2.31 -6.40 0.41
CA ARG A 164 -2.76 -7.27 -0.69
C ARG A 164 -3.72 -8.35 -0.21
N CYS A 165 -3.46 -8.98 0.93
CA CYS A 165 -4.36 -9.96 1.54
C CYS A 165 -5.67 -9.30 1.99
N ALA A 166 -5.60 -8.18 2.70
CA ALA A 166 -6.78 -7.44 3.15
C ALA A 166 -7.65 -6.94 1.98
N ALA A 167 -7.04 -6.41 0.91
CA ALA A 167 -7.80 -5.94 -0.25
C ALA A 167 -8.46 -7.07 -1.05
N LYS A 168 -7.82 -8.25 -1.14
CA LYS A 168 -8.41 -9.44 -1.78
C LYS A 168 -9.55 -10.02 -0.95
N ASP A 169 -9.37 -10.08 0.37
CA ASP A 169 -10.40 -10.53 1.31
C ASP A 169 -11.61 -9.61 1.29
N PHE A 170 -11.38 -8.29 1.36
CA PHE A 170 -12.44 -7.28 1.26
C PHE A 170 -13.22 -7.36 -0.05
N LYS A 171 -12.51 -7.47 -1.20
CA LYS A 171 -13.18 -7.67 -2.50
C LYS A 171 -13.98 -8.97 -2.54
N SER A 172 -13.46 -10.05 -1.96
CA SER A 172 -14.15 -11.34 -1.92
C SER A 172 -15.43 -11.28 -1.07
N MET A 173 -15.38 -10.60 0.08
CA MET A 173 -16.51 -10.49 1.02
C MET A 173 -17.55 -9.45 0.60
N HIS A 174 -17.13 -8.32 0.04
CA HIS A 174 -18.00 -7.15 -0.16
C HIS A 174 -18.33 -6.83 -1.61
N THR A 175 -17.80 -7.57 -2.59
CA THR A 175 -18.27 -7.45 -3.97
C THR A 175 -19.16 -8.63 -4.33
N ILE A 176 -20.33 -8.33 -4.87
CA ILE A 176 -21.21 -9.33 -5.47
C ILE A 176 -20.56 -9.75 -6.81
N PRO A 177 -20.29 -11.05 -7.02
CA PRO A 177 -19.79 -11.53 -8.30
C PRO A 177 -20.77 -11.18 -9.43
N HIS A 178 -20.27 -11.00 -10.65
CA HIS A 178 -21.14 -10.75 -11.80
C HIS A 178 -22.03 -11.98 -12.06
N ILE A 179 -23.33 -11.82 -11.85
CA ILE A 179 -24.34 -12.82 -12.16
C ILE A 179 -24.78 -12.59 -13.62
N PRO A 180 -24.63 -13.57 -14.53
CA PRO A 180 -25.14 -13.45 -15.90
C PRO A 180 -26.63 -13.09 -15.90
N ALA A 181 -27.02 -12.14 -16.76
CA ALA A 181 -28.43 -11.84 -17.04
C ALA A 181 -28.82 -12.48 -18.37
N GLY A 182 -29.96 -13.17 -18.43
CA GLY A 182 -30.51 -13.72 -19.69
C GLY A 182 -30.37 -15.23 -19.91
N LYS A 183 -30.03 -16.02 -18.89
CA LYS A 183 -30.19 -17.50 -18.95
C LYS A 183 -31.54 -17.89 -18.38
N THR A 184 -32.05 -19.06 -18.78
CA THR A 184 -33.34 -19.61 -18.31
C THR A 184 -33.47 -19.52 -16.78
N ASP A 185 -34.70 -19.31 -16.30
CA ASP A 185 -35.02 -18.98 -14.90
C ASP A 185 -34.42 -19.98 -13.88
N PHE A 186 -34.26 -21.23 -14.31
CA PHE A 186 -33.67 -22.31 -13.52
C PHE A 186 -32.17 -22.12 -13.23
N LEU A 187 -31.32 -21.90 -14.25
CA LEU A 187 -29.87 -21.72 -14.03
C LEU A 187 -29.57 -20.43 -13.27
N GLN A 188 -30.43 -19.41 -13.44
CA GLN A 188 -30.34 -18.15 -12.70
C GLN A 188 -30.41 -18.35 -11.18
N THR A 189 -31.20 -19.33 -10.74
CA THR A 189 -31.34 -19.67 -9.32
C THR A 189 -30.03 -20.21 -8.74
N TYR A 190 -29.32 -21.09 -9.44
CA TYR A 190 -28.02 -21.58 -8.99
C TYR A 190 -26.94 -20.51 -9.00
N TYR A 191 -26.91 -19.62 -10.00
CA TYR A 191 -25.94 -18.53 -9.99
C TYR A 191 -26.14 -17.59 -8.79
N LYS A 192 -27.39 -17.31 -8.41
CA LYS A 192 -27.71 -16.50 -7.22
C LYS A 192 -27.28 -17.21 -5.93
N GLN A 193 -27.61 -18.50 -5.78
CA GLN A 193 -27.22 -19.28 -4.62
C GLN A 193 -25.69 -19.41 -4.50
N ALA A 194 -25.01 -19.76 -5.59
CA ALA A 194 -23.55 -19.87 -5.63
C ALA A 194 -22.86 -18.55 -5.30
N ALA A 195 -23.39 -17.40 -5.78
CA ALA A 195 -22.84 -16.09 -5.48
C ALA A 195 -23.01 -15.67 -4.00
N ALA A 196 -24.04 -16.19 -3.33
CA ALA A 196 -24.28 -15.95 -1.90
C ALA A 196 -23.41 -16.84 -1.01
N ILE A 197 -23.20 -18.11 -1.39
CA ILE A 197 -22.53 -19.12 -0.58
C ILE A 197 -21.01 -19.07 -0.75
N PHE A 198 -20.51 -19.04 -1.99
CA PHE A 198 -19.09 -19.22 -2.28
C PHE A 198 -18.30 -17.91 -2.25
N THR A 199 -17.01 -18.00 -1.92
CA THR A 199 -16.08 -16.89 -2.16
C THR A 199 -16.03 -16.53 -3.65
N LYS A 200 -15.70 -15.27 -3.98
CA LYS A 200 -15.75 -14.77 -5.36
C LYS A 200 -14.96 -15.63 -6.36
N ASN A 201 -13.77 -16.10 -5.98
CA ASN A 201 -12.93 -16.92 -6.87
C ASN A 201 -13.54 -18.31 -7.10
N ILE A 202 -14.11 -18.92 -6.06
CA ILE A 202 -14.77 -20.22 -6.18
C ILE A 202 -16.06 -20.10 -6.97
N TYR A 203 -16.82 -19.01 -6.78
CA TYR A 203 -17.99 -18.71 -7.61
C TYR A 203 -17.66 -18.76 -9.11
N TYR A 204 -16.55 -18.17 -9.56
CA TYR A 204 -16.21 -18.18 -10.99
C TYR A 204 -15.89 -19.59 -11.49
N LYS A 205 -15.22 -20.44 -10.69
CA LYS A 205 -15.00 -21.84 -11.04
C LYS A 205 -16.30 -22.65 -11.08
N VAL A 206 -17.19 -22.44 -10.11
CA VAL A 206 -18.53 -23.08 -10.09
C VAL A 206 -19.36 -22.60 -11.28
N LYS A 207 -19.32 -21.29 -11.57
CA LYS A 207 -20.01 -20.69 -12.71
C LYS A 207 -19.61 -21.38 -14.01
N GLU A 208 -18.30 -21.54 -14.25
CA GLU A 208 -17.78 -22.25 -15.42
C GLU A 208 -18.35 -23.68 -15.54
N GLN A 209 -18.40 -24.43 -14.43
CA GLN A 209 -19.02 -25.77 -14.43
C GLN A 209 -20.52 -25.75 -14.76
N ILE A 210 -21.27 -24.74 -14.32
CA ILE A 210 -22.69 -24.57 -14.67
C ILE A 210 -22.85 -24.24 -16.16
N GLU A 211 -21.94 -23.43 -16.73
CA GLU A 211 -21.98 -23.04 -18.14
C GLU A 211 -21.68 -24.21 -19.08
N GLU A 212 -20.76 -25.09 -18.68
CA GLU A 212 -20.38 -26.28 -19.43
C GLU A 212 -21.33 -27.48 -19.26
N GLU A 213 -22.43 -27.34 -18.50
CA GLU A 213 -23.44 -28.40 -18.34
C GLU A 213 -24.21 -28.66 -19.64
N GLN A 214 -24.53 -27.62 -20.40
CA GLN A 214 -25.43 -27.65 -21.57
C GLN A 214 -25.13 -28.74 -22.62
N PRO A 215 -23.87 -29.02 -23.01
CA PRO A 215 -23.58 -30.05 -24.00
C PRO A 215 -23.75 -31.48 -23.47
N TYR A 216 -24.06 -31.69 -22.19
CA TYR A 216 -24.27 -33.03 -21.63
C TYR A 216 -25.76 -33.36 -21.54
N SER A 217 -26.09 -34.59 -21.91
CA SER A 217 -27.44 -35.14 -21.80
C SER A 217 -27.40 -36.49 -21.11
N ILE A 218 -28.43 -36.79 -20.33
CA ILE A 218 -28.60 -38.09 -19.69
C ILE A 218 -29.04 -39.08 -20.75
N SER A 219 -28.22 -40.09 -21.01
CA SER A 219 -28.52 -41.17 -21.96
C SER A 219 -29.31 -42.31 -21.30
N HIS A 220 -29.01 -42.60 -20.03
CA HIS A 220 -29.61 -43.69 -19.29
C HIS A 220 -29.78 -43.33 -17.82
N ARG A 221 -30.88 -43.79 -17.21
CA ARG A 221 -31.18 -43.67 -15.77
C ARG A 221 -31.56 -45.06 -15.25
N GLU A 222 -30.83 -45.54 -14.26
CA GLU A 222 -31.10 -46.80 -13.55
C GLU A 222 -31.61 -46.50 -12.14
N ASP A 223 -32.69 -47.18 -11.73
CA ASP A 223 -33.15 -47.18 -10.35
C ASP A 223 -32.57 -48.39 -9.62
N GLN A 224 -31.78 -48.15 -8.59
CA GLN A 224 -31.17 -49.18 -7.75
C GLN A 224 -31.87 -49.29 -6.38
N GLY A 225 -33.10 -48.77 -6.27
CA GLY A 225 -33.85 -48.73 -5.01
C GLY A 225 -33.52 -47.47 -4.22
N ASP A 226 -32.40 -47.48 -3.50
CA ASP A 226 -32.00 -46.38 -2.60
C ASP A 226 -31.22 -45.27 -3.32
N SER A 227 -30.85 -45.51 -4.57
CA SER A 227 -30.08 -44.57 -5.39
C SER A 227 -30.51 -44.60 -6.87
N TYR A 228 -30.23 -43.50 -7.56
CA TYR A 228 -30.32 -43.41 -9.02
C TYR A 228 -28.92 -43.34 -9.62
N LEU A 229 -28.65 -44.18 -10.63
CA LEU A 229 -27.43 -44.11 -11.43
C LEU A 229 -27.72 -43.47 -12.78
N PHE A 230 -27.06 -42.34 -13.06
CA PHE A 230 -27.19 -41.59 -14.29
C PHE A 230 -25.97 -41.79 -15.17
N SER A 231 -26.19 -42.14 -16.44
CA SER A 231 -25.14 -42.15 -17.47
C SER A 231 -25.25 -40.92 -18.34
N LEU A 232 -24.15 -40.17 -18.47
CA LEU A 232 -24.11 -38.93 -19.23
C LEU A 232 -23.26 -39.09 -20.49
N ALA A 233 -23.81 -38.63 -21.61
CA ALA A 233 -23.14 -38.53 -22.89
C ALA A 233 -23.06 -37.06 -23.32
N ARG A 234 -21.99 -36.71 -24.03
CA ARG A 234 -21.83 -35.38 -24.62
C ARG A 234 -22.50 -35.35 -25.99
N PHE A 235 -23.35 -34.35 -26.22
CA PHE A 235 -24.02 -34.09 -27.50
C PHE A 235 -22.99 -34.08 -28.64
N GLN A 236 -23.33 -34.74 -29.77
CA GLN A 236 -22.47 -34.98 -30.96
C GLN A 236 -21.31 -35.98 -30.80
N TYR A 237 -20.96 -36.43 -29.59
CA TYR A 237 -19.82 -37.34 -29.39
C TYR A 237 -20.21 -38.76 -28.97
N GLY A 238 -21.48 -39.01 -28.63
CA GLY A 238 -22.14 -40.34 -28.54
C GLY A 238 -21.67 -41.29 -27.44
N GLU A 239 -20.41 -41.25 -27.04
CA GLU A 239 -19.85 -42.11 -26.00
C GLU A 239 -20.21 -41.62 -24.60
N ILE A 240 -20.73 -42.53 -23.79
CA ILE A 240 -20.92 -42.33 -22.35
C ILE A 240 -19.53 -42.25 -21.71
N ARG A 241 -19.22 -41.12 -21.06
CA ARG A 241 -17.92 -40.93 -20.39
C ARG A 241 -18.02 -40.79 -18.88
N HIS A 242 -19.18 -40.40 -18.37
CA HIS A 242 -19.33 -40.09 -16.95
C HIS A 242 -20.62 -40.66 -16.39
N ARG A 243 -20.52 -41.15 -15.15
CA ARG A 243 -21.64 -41.65 -14.36
C ARG A 243 -21.80 -40.80 -13.11
N VAL A 244 -23.03 -40.51 -12.72
CA VAL A 244 -23.36 -39.77 -11.51
C VAL A 244 -24.32 -40.62 -10.69
N LEU A 245 -23.92 -40.92 -9.46
CA LEU A 245 -24.73 -41.62 -8.48
C LEU A 245 -25.43 -40.59 -7.60
N TYR A 246 -26.74 -40.71 -7.44
CA TYR A 246 -27.53 -39.91 -6.52
C TYR A 246 -28.12 -40.81 -5.43
N ASN A 247 -27.74 -40.59 -4.18
CA ASN A 247 -28.31 -41.26 -3.03
C ASN A 247 -29.58 -40.52 -2.56
N LYS A 248 -30.73 -41.20 -2.58
CA LYS A 248 -32.03 -40.59 -2.28
C LYS A 248 -32.18 -40.21 -0.80
N GLU A 249 -31.67 -41.04 0.11
CA GLU A 249 -31.81 -40.83 1.55
C GLU A 249 -30.95 -39.67 2.05
N LYS A 250 -29.71 -39.59 1.56
CA LYS A 250 -28.73 -38.59 2.02
C LYS A 250 -28.71 -37.31 1.19
N ASN A 251 -29.39 -37.30 0.04
CA ASN A 251 -29.33 -36.21 -0.94
C ASN A 251 -27.86 -35.90 -1.35
N GLU A 252 -27.08 -36.95 -1.61
CA GLU A 252 -25.67 -36.88 -1.98
C GLU A 252 -25.48 -37.23 -3.47
N LEU A 253 -24.64 -36.47 -4.17
CA LEU A 253 -24.29 -36.69 -5.57
C LEU A 253 -22.79 -36.96 -5.71
N ASN A 254 -22.44 -38.12 -6.26
CA ASN A 254 -21.05 -38.50 -6.52
C ASN A 254 -20.86 -38.71 -8.02
N CYS A 255 -19.79 -38.15 -8.59
CA CYS A 255 -19.53 -38.25 -10.02
C CYS A 255 -18.23 -38.99 -10.30
N SER A 256 -18.24 -39.89 -11.28
CA SER A 256 -17.05 -40.63 -11.70
C SER A 256 -15.90 -39.77 -12.25
N CYS A 257 -16.11 -38.47 -12.45
CA CYS A 257 -15.04 -37.54 -12.88
C CYS A 257 -14.13 -37.06 -11.74
N LEU A 258 -14.49 -37.32 -10.47
CA LEU A 258 -13.71 -37.02 -9.28
C LEU A 258 -13.34 -35.54 -9.03
N LEU A 259 -13.94 -34.59 -9.76
CA LEU A 259 -13.62 -33.16 -9.61
C LEU A 259 -14.07 -32.60 -8.25
N PHE A 260 -15.13 -33.15 -7.66
CA PHE A 260 -15.54 -32.73 -6.33
C PHE A 260 -14.59 -33.27 -5.26
N GLU A 261 -14.12 -34.50 -5.43
CA GLU A 261 -13.17 -35.17 -4.57
C GLU A 261 -11.78 -34.50 -4.64
N SER A 262 -11.35 -34.06 -5.83
CA SER A 262 -10.07 -33.37 -6.03
C SER A 262 -10.10 -31.89 -5.60
N ASP A 263 -11.10 -31.13 -6.08
CA ASP A 263 -11.10 -29.66 -5.99
C ASP A 263 -12.18 -29.15 -5.02
N GLY A 264 -13.14 -29.99 -4.65
CA GLY A 264 -14.29 -29.59 -3.83
C GLY A 264 -15.30 -28.75 -4.59
N ILE A 265 -15.38 -28.91 -5.92
CA ILE A 265 -16.23 -28.11 -6.81
C ILE A 265 -17.19 -29.04 -7.55
N PRO A 266 -18.52 -28.82 -7.48
CA PRO A 266 -19.48 -29.62 -8.21
C PRO A 266 -19.25 -29.50 -9.72
N CYS A 267 -19.05 -30.64 -10.38
CA CYS A 267 -18.74 -30.67 -11.80
C CYS A 267 -20.00 -30.46 -12.67
N LYS A 268 -19.77 -30.10 -13.94
CA LYS A 268 -20.82 -30.00 -14.97
C LYS A 268 -21.77 -31.21 -15.06
N HIS A 269 -21.28 -32.42 -14.78
CA HIS A 269 -22.11 -33.63 -14.77
C HIS A 269 -23.10 -33.67 -13.61
N ILE A 270 -22.67 -33.23 -12.41
CA ILE A 270 -23.53 -33.11 -11.24
C ILE A 270 -24.63 -32.08 -11.50
N TRP A 271 -24.28 -30.93 -12.09
CA TRP A 271 -25.26 -29.91 -12.48
C TRP A 271 -26.30 -30.44 -13.48
N CYS A 272 -25.89 -31.27 -14.44
CA CYS A 272 -26.79 -31.91 -15.40
C CYS A 272 -27.82 -32.82 -14.72
N VAL A 273 -27.37 -33.64 -13.76
CA VAL A 273 -28.27 -34.52 -13.00
C VAL A 273 -29.19 -33.73 -12.09
N MET A 274 -28.68 -32.73 -11.37
CA MET A 274 -29.50 -31.87 -10.52
C MET A 274 -30.65 -31.20 -11.29
N LYS A 275 -30.37 -30.74 -12.51
CA LYS A 275 -31.37 -30.18 -13.44
C LYS A 275 -32.43 -31.21 -13.84
N SER A 276 -32.04 -32.46 -14.09
CA SER A 276 -32.98 -33.53 -14.44
C SER A 276 -33.84 -34.04 -13.28
N LEU A 277 -33.39 -33.79 -12.05
CA LEU A 277 -34.08 -34.13 -10.81
C LEU A 277 -34.88 -32.96 -10.22
N ASP A 278 -34.86 -31.79 -10.87
CA ASP A 278 -35.44 -30.53 -10.38
C ASP A 278 -34.97 -30.15 -8.95
N ILE A 279 -33.69 -30.40 -8.63
CA ILE A 279 -33.11 -30.05 -7.31
C ILE A 279 -32.85 -28.54 -7.28
N ARG A 280 -33.78 -27.74 -6.75
CA ARG A 280 -33.69 -26.26 -6.84
C ARG A 280 -32.70 -25.59 -5.89
N VAL A 281 -32.17 -26.32 -4.91
CA VAL A 281 -31.23 -25.82 -3.90
C VAL A 281 -29.95 -26.63 -3.97
N ILE A 282 -28.79 -25.96 -3.95
CA ILE A 282 -27.49 -26.65 -3.90
C ILE A 282 -27.42 -27.47 -2.60
N PRO A 283 -27.30 -28.82 -2.65
CA PRO A 283 -27.16 -29.65 -1.46
C PRO A 283 -25.95 -29.25 -0.60
N GLU A 284 -26.08 -29.31 0.72
CA GLU A 284 -24.97 -29.00 1.64
C GLU A 284 -23.78 -29.94 1.46
N SER A 285 -24.02 -31.19 1.06
CA SER A 285 -22.99 -32.17 0.71
C SER A 285 -22.05 -31.69 -0.40
N LEU A 286 -22.50 -30.77 -1.25
CA LEU A 286 -21.73 -30.16 -2.34
C LEU A 286 -21.06 -28.82 -1.94
N ILE A 287 -21.13 -28.42 -0.67
CA ILE A 287 -20.60 -27.15 -0.15
C ILE A 287 -19.58 -27.41 0.94
N LEU A 288 -18.30 -27.35 0.60
CA LEU A 288 -17.23 -27.49 1.59
C LEU A 288 -17.03 -26.19 2.39
N THR A 289 -16.84 -26.34 3.70
CA THR A 289 -16.64 -25.21 4.63
C THR A 289 -15.56 -24.27 4.13
N ARG A 290 -14.39 -24.77 3.70
CA ARG A 290 -13.25 -23.97 3.20
C ARG A 290 -13.59 -23.02 2.03
N TRP A 291 -14.66 -23.28 1.30
CA TRP A 291 -15.07 -22.50 0.13
C TRP A 291 -16.19 -21.50 0.41
N ARG A 292 -16.81 -21.57 1.59
CA ARG A 292 -17.86 -20.65 2.00
C ARG A 292 -17.30 -19.25 2.26
N LYS A 293 -18.13 -18.25 1.99
CA LYS A 293 -17.79 -16.83 2.16
C LYS A 293 -17.67 -16.40 3.63
N ASP A 294 -18.27 -17.15 4.55
CA ASP A 294 -18.39 -16.86 5.98
C ASP A 294 -17.37 -17.58 6.89
N VAL A 295 -16.40 -18.29 6.30
CA VAL A 295 -15.33 -18.99 7.04
C VAL A 295 -14.56 -18.02 7.95
N LYS A 296 -14.20 -16.85 7.43
CA LYS A 296 -13.40 -15.86 8.16
C LYS A 296 -14.20 -15.07 9.21
N THR A 297 -15.53 -15.10 9.15
CA THR A 297 -16.41 -14.50 10.17
C THR A 297 -16.61 -15.42 11.38
N SER A 298 -16.33 -16.72 11.24
CA SER A 298 -16.74 -17.75 12.21
C SER A 298 -15.57 -18.39 12.98
N SER A 299 -14.31 -18.04 12.67
CA SER A 299 -13.14 -18.57 13.40
C SER A 299 -12.93 -17.87 14.75
N SER A 300 -13.91 -18.02 15.65
CA SER A 300 -13.68 -18.12 17.08
C SER A 300 -13.59 -19.61 17.39
N THR A 301 -12.40 -20.19 17.34
CA THR A 301 -12.17 -21.51 17.93
C THR A 301 -10.88 -21.46 18.71
N GLN A 302 -11.02 -21.70 20.01
CA GLN A 302 -9.94 -21.79 20.98
C GLN A 302 -8.93 -22.84 20.51
N VAL A 303 -7.67 -22.44 20.33
CA VAL A 303 -6.52 -23.34 20.34
C VAL A 303 -5.45 -22.67 21.18
N GLY A 304 -4.92 -23.44 22.13
CA GLY A 304 -4.08 -22.99 23.24
C GLY A 304 -2.75 -22.36 22.85
N GLU A 305 -2.16 -21.71 23.87
CA GLU A 305 -0.77 -21.28 24.00
C GLU A 305 0.03 -21.09 22.70
N HIS A 306 -0.07 -19.88 22.11
CA HIS A 306 0.83 -19.46 21.06
C HIS A 306 1.41 -18.06 21.34
N SER A 307 2.68 -17.91 20.98
CA SER A 307 3.59 -16.79 21.25
C SER A 307 2.98 -15.38 21.15
N SER A 308 3.51 -14.43 21.94
CA SER A 308 3.04 -13.03 22.00
C SER A 308 2.97 -12.32 20.64
N GLU A 309 3.69 -12.85 19.65
CA GLU A 309 3.75 -12.33 18.28
C GLU A 309 2.52 -12.74 17.44
N HIS A 310 1.99 -13.95 17.64
CA HIS A 310 0.76 -14.40 16.96
C HIS A 310 -0.47 -13.65 17.46
N GLN A 311 -0.51 -13.30 18.75
CA GLN A 311 -1.58 -12.53 19.35
C GLN A 311 -1.62 -11.09 18.82
N LYS A 312 -0.44 -10.46 18.63
CA LYS A 312 -0.29 -9.14 17.99
C LYS A 312 -0.70 -9.18 16.51
N MET A 313 -0.30 -10.21 15.76
CA MET A 313 -0.68 -10.39 14.35
C MET A 313 -2.20 -10.55 14.19
N THR A 314 -2.83 -11.30 15.08
CA THR A 314 -4.28 -11.52 15.10
C THR A 314 -5.03 -10.23 15.46
N GLN A 315 -4.55 -9.48 16.46
CA GLN A 315 -5.10 -8.16 16.81
C GLN A 315 -5.01 -7.18 15.64
N LEU A 316 -3.86 -7.11 14.96
CA LEU A 316 -3.63 -6.19 13.85
C LEU A 316 -4.51 -6.53 12.63
N SER A 317 -4.77 -7.83 12.41
CA SER A 317 -5.70 -8.30 11.37
C SER A 317 -7.16 -7.92 11.69
N ARG A 318 -7.60 -8.09 12.96
CA ARG A 318 -8.93 -7.67 13.42
C ARG A 318 -9.11 -6.15 13.31
N PHE A 319 -8.09 -5.37 13.68
CA PHE A 319 -8.08 -3.91 13.54
C PHE A 319 -8.19 -3.47 12.08
N GLY A 320 -7.44 -4.11 11.17
CA GLY A 320 -7.53 -3.84 9.74
C GLY A 320 -8.92 -4.10 9.16
N ALA A 321 -9.57 -5.21 9.55
CA ALA A 321 -10.93 -5.53 9.13
C ALA A 321 -11.95 -4.49 9.63
N LEU A 322 -11.89 -4.10 10.91
CA LEU A 322 -12.78 -3.09 11.50
C LEU A 322 -12.66 -1.71 10.83
N ASN A 323 -11.43 -1.29 10.47
CA ASN A 323 -11.23 -0.05 9.73
C ASN A 323 -11.86 -0.10 8.33
N ALA A 324 -11.79 -1.25 7.65
CA ALA A 324 -12.43 -1.41 6.34
C ALA A 324 -13.96 -1.29 6.43
N TYR A 325 -14.58 -1.94 7.43
CA TYR A 325 -16.02 -1.80 7.70
C TYR A 325 -16.40 -0.35 8.03
N SER A 326 -15.62 0.28 8.92
CA SER A 326 -15.87 1.65 9.37
C SER A 326 -15.77 2.65 8.23
N ASN A 327 -14.80 2.51 7.31
CA ASN A 327 -14.65 3.41 6.17
C ASN A 327 -15.86 3.39 5.22
N SER A 328 -16.44 2.21 4.98
CA SER A 328 -17.66 2.08 4.18
C SER A 328 -18.84 2.77 4.85
N MET A 329 -19.03 2.51 6.14
CA MET A 329 -20.09 3.14 6.94
C MET A 329 -19.93 4.66 6.97
N ASN A 330 -18.71 5.17 7.25
CA ASN A 330 -18.40 6.59 7.29
C ASN A 330 -18.72 7.30 5.97
N PHE A 331 -18.43 6.65 4.82
CA PHE A 331 -18.77 7.19 3.51
C PHE A 331 -20.27 7.42 3.39
N PHE A 332 -21.11 6.42 3.66
CA PHE A 332 -22.56 6.57 3.56
C PHE A 332 -23.14 7.52 4.62
N ALA A 333 -22.68 7.41 5.87
CA ALA A 333 -23.14 8.23 6.98
C ALA A 333 -22.88 9.73 6.76
N SER A 334 -21.82 10.09 6.02
CA SER A 334 -21.46 11.50 5.75
C SER A 334 -22.39 12.24 4.79
N HIS A 335 -23.29 11.54 4.07
CA HIS A 335 -24.15 12.17 3.06
C HIS A 335 -25.34 12.93 3.67
N SER A 336 -25.74 12.59 4.90
CA SER A 336 -26.84 13.24 5.60
C SER A 336 -26.47 13.51 7.04
N GLU A 337 -26.86 14.69 7.53
CA GLU A 337 -26.66 15.06 8.94
C GLU A 337 -27.32 14.05 9.89
N ALA A 338 -28.52 13.54 9.53
CA ALA A 338 -29.23 12.56 10.35
C ALA A 338 -28.46 11.23 10.46
N THR A 339 -27.89 10.75 9.35
CA THR A 339 -27.10 9.50 9.35
C THR A 339 -25.74 9.69 10.00
N PHE A 340 -25.15 10.89 9.89
CA PHE A 340 -23.91 11.24 10.57
C PHE A 340 -24.08 11.23 12.09
N GLN A 341 -25.12 11.89 12.61
CA GLN A 341 -25.39 11.93 14.04
C GLN A 341 -25.72 10.54 14.60
N MET A 342 -26.49 9.73 13.86
CA MET A 342 -26.77 8.35 14.24
C MET A 342 -25.49 7.50 14.31
N ALA A 343 -24.65 7.58 13.28
CA ALA A 343 -23.37 6.86 13.26
C ALA A 343 -22.44 7.31 14.39
N LYS A 344 -22.34 8.63 14.63
CA LYS A 344 -21.55 9.20 15.71
C LYS A 344 -21.99 8.67 17.08
N MET A 345 -23.29 8.72 17.37
CA MET A 345 -23.84 8.28 18.65
C MET A 345 -23.58 6.79 18.90
N GLU A 346 -23.78 5.93 17.89
CA GLU A 346 -23.56 4.50 18.05
C GLU A 346 -22.05 4.17 18.16
N LEU A 347 -21.19 4.89 17.44
CA LEU A 347 -19.74 4.75 17.59
C LEU A 347 -19.26 5.16 18.99
N GLU A 348 -19.77 6.26 19.55
CA GLU A 348 -19.45 6.69 20.91
C GLU A 348 -19.88 5.65 21.94
N LYS A 349 -21.09 5.12 21.81
CA LYS A 349 -21.62 4.05 22.66
C LYS A 349 -20.76 2.78 22.60
N LEU A 350 -20.44 2.31 21.39
CA LEU A 350 -19.60 1.13 21.21
C LEU A 350 -18.19 1.35 21.77
N ASN A 351 -17.62 2.54 21.60
CA ASN A 351 -16.31 2.88 22.14
C ASN A 351 -16.30 2.83 23.67
N THR A 352 -17.35 3.31 24.33
CA THR A 352 -17.51 3.19 25.79
C THR A 352 -17.57 1.73 26.24
N ILE A 353 -18.36 0.89 25.55
CA ILE A 353 -18.48 -0.55 25.87
C ILE A 353 -17.13 -1.25 25.71
N PHE A 354 -16.44 -1.04 24.58
CA PHE A 354 -15.17 -1.70 24.31
C PHE A 354 -14.06 -1.24 25.26
N ARG A 355 -14.05 0.04 25.61
CA ARG A 355 -13.10 0.58 26.59
C ARG A 355 -13.27 -0.04 27.97
N ALA A 356 -14.51 -0.16 28.45
CA ALA A 356 -14.80 -0.82 29.72
C ALA A 356 -14.30 -2.28 29.71
N SER A 357 -14.60 -3.04 28.65
CA SER A 357 -14.15 -4.44 28.53
C SER A 357 -12.62 -4.59 28.41
N TYR A 358 -11.94 -3.57 27.86
CA TYR A 358 -10.47 -3.56 27.72
C TYR A 358 -9.79 -3.27 29.07
N GLU A 359 -10.34 -2.32 29.83
CA GLU A 359 -9.84 -1.95 31.15
C GLU A 359 -10.07 -3.08 32.19
N GLU A 360 -11.19 -3.80 32.10
CA GLU A 360 -11.46 -5.00 32.92
C GLU A 360 -10.43 -6.13 32.69
N GLY A 361 -9.94 -6.30 31.46
CA GLY A 361 -8.94 -7.32 31.11
C GLY A 361 -7.49 -7.01 31.52
N GLN A 362 -7.17 -5.76 31.88
CA GLN A 362 -5.83 -5.34 32.32
C GLN A 362 -5.63 -5.48 33.84
N ASN A 363 -6.72 -5.52 34.63
CA ASN A 363 -6.65 -5.56 36.10
C ASN A 363 -6.21 -6.91 36.70
N SER A 364 -5.96 -7.95 35.89
CA SER A 364 -5.41 -9.22 36.38
C SER A 364 -3.89 -9.35 36.23
N GLN A 365 -3.17 -8.39 35.62
CA GLN A 365 -1.71 -8.37 35.60
C GLN A 365 -1.16 -6.95 35.86
N ASN A 366 -0.83 -6.68 37.13
CA ASN A 366 0.03 -5.61 37.66
C ASN A 366 0.15 -4.27 36.89
N SER A 367 -0.48 -3.25 37.48
CA SER A 367 0.04 -1.91 37.83
C SER A 367 1.17 -1.29 36.97
N GLN A 368 0.81 -0.54 35.92
CA GLN A 368 1.51 0.68 35.49
C GLN A 368 0.54 1.67 34.84
N PRO A 369 0.84 2.99 34.87
CA PRO A 369 -0.16 4.04 34.90
C PRO A 369 -0.87 4.26 33.56
N THR A 370 -2.16 4.61 33.69
CA THR A 370 -3.08 5.14 32.69
C THR A 370 -2.40 5.92 31.57
N THR A 371 -2.28 5.30 30.39
CA THR A 371 -1.97 6.03 29.17
C THR A 371 -3.22 6.78 28.73
N THR A 372 -3.13 8.10 28.68
CA THR A 372 -4.22 8.90 28.12
C THR A 372 -4.30 8.64 26.62
N TYR A 373 -5.48 8.83 26.03
CA TYR A 373 -5.75 8.64 24.59
C TYR A 373 -4.74 9.35 23.65
N ARG A 374 -3.99 10.34 24.17
CA ARG A 374 -2.94 11.07 23.44
C ARG A 374 -1.60 10.33 23.34
N ASP A 375 -1.36 9.32 24.17
CA ASP A 375 -0.06 8.65 24.32
C ASP A 375 0.01 7.29 23.61
N ASN A 376 -0.99 6.94 22.80
CA ASN A 376 -0.99 5.69 22.02
C ASN A 376 -0.12 5.84 20.76
N PRO A 377 1.01 5.11 20.64
CA PRO A 377 1.94 5.24 19.51
C PRO A 377 1.38 4.73 18.17
N ASN A 378 0.19 4.11 18.18
CA ASN A 378 -0.50 3.63 16.97
C ASN A 378 -1.54 4.62 16.42
N ILE A 379 -1.76 5.77 17.06
CA ILE A 379 -2.66 6.81 16.56
C ILE A 379 -1.84 7.77 15.69
N ILE A 380 -2.05 7.68 14.37
CA ILE A 380 -1.52 8.62 13.39
C ILE A 380 -2.18 9.98 13.66
N GLN A 381 -1.44 10.92 14.23
CA GLN A 381 -1.90 12.30 14.38
C GLN A 381 -2.10 12.95 13.01
N ASP A 382 -3.02 13.91 12.93
CA ASP A 382 -3.21 14.69 11.72
C ASP A 382 -1.87 15.33 11.30
N PRO A 383 -1.33 14.99 10.12
CA PRO A 383 -0.10 15.59 9.66
C PRO A 383 -0.31 17.10 9.49
N VAL A 384 0.65 17.90 9.97
CA VAL A 384 0.65 19.35 9.72
C VAL A 384 0.37 19.60 8.25
N ARG A 385 -0.69 20.36 7.96
CA ARG A 385 -1.23 20.54 6.61
C ARG A 385 -0.26 21.37 5.75
N VAL A 386 0.76 20.72 5.20
CA VAL A 386 1.65 21.31 4.21
C VAL A 386 1.05 21.09 2.83
N ARG A 387 0.94 22.16 2.03
CA ARG A 387 0.44 22.07 0.65
C ARG A 387 1.30 21.07 -0.13
N THR A 388 0.68 19.99 -0.61
CA THR A 388 1.38 19.03 -1.47
C THR A 388 1.76 19.71 -2.79
N LYS A 389 2.95 19.38 -3.29
CA LYS A 389 3.32 19.74 -4.66
C LYS A 389 2.45 18.96 -5.64
N GLY A 390 1.59 19.65 -6.37
CA GLY A 390 1.06 19.12 -7.63
C GLY A 390 -0.45 19.20 -7.82
N ILE A 391 -1.26 19.57 -6.82
CA ILE A 391 -2.71 19.70 -7.03
C ILE A 391 -3.08 21.15 -7.34
N ALA A 392 -3.55 21.36 -8.56
CA ALA A 392 -4.20 22.57 -9.00
C ALA A 392 -5.53 22.71 -8.26
N SER A 393 -5.72 23.84 -7.59
CA SER A 393 -7.01 24.28 -7.07
C SER A 393 -7.94 24.55 -8.25
N THR A 394 -8.83 23.61 -8.55
CA THR A 394 -10.07 23.88 -9.25
C THR A 394 -10.99 24.60 -8.27
N ASN A 395 -11.09 25.92 -8.41
CA ASN A 395 -12.35 26.63 -8.22
C ASN A 395 -12.28 27.89 -9.06
N SER A 396 -12.68 27.71 -10.32
CA SER A 396 -13.29 28.77 -11.10
C SER A 396 -14.62 29.11 -10.45
N ARG A 397 -14.82 30.37 -10.08
CA ARG A 397 -16.04 31.11 -10.42
C ARG A 397 -15.86 32.62 -10.19
N LYS A 398 -15.97 33.31 -11.34
CA LYS A 398 -16.53 34.64 -11.61
C LYS A 398 -15.85 35.91 -11.07
N GLY A 399 -15.59 36.79 -12.04
CA GLY A 399 -15.28 38.22 -11.97
C GLY A 399 -14.61 38.63 -13.27
N THR A 400 -15.32 38.58 -14.41
CA THR A 400 -15.85 39.74 -15.16
C THR A 400 -14.80 40.78 -15.57
N ASN A 401 -14.77 40.97 -16.90
CA ASN A 401 -14.30 42.14 -17.66
C ASN A 401 -12.89 42.08 -18.30
N ASP A 402 -12.97 41.92 -19.63
CA ASP A 402 -12.32 42.70 -20.68
C ASP A 402 -10.81 42.55 -20.92
N GLY A 403 -10.48 41.90 -22.05
CA GLY A 403 -9.15 41.92 -22.63
C GLY A 403 -8.85 40.79 -23.62
N VAL A 404 -9.49 40.83 -24.79
CA VAL A 404 -9.11 40.25 -26.10
C VAL A 404 -8.28 38.94 -26.12
N GLN A 405 -8.93 37.85 -26.56
CA GLN A 405 -8.33 36.56 -26.88
C GLN A 405 -7.37 36.63 -28.09
N GLY A 406 -6.14 36.15 -27.93
CA GLY A 406 -5.23 35.84 -29.05
C GLY A 406 -5.46 34.43 -29.58
N GLY A 407 -6.33 34.27 -30.58
CA GLY A 407 -6.52 33.01 -31.32
C GLY A 407 -5.27 32.57 -32.10
N ARG A 408 -5.16 31.26 -32.38
CA ARG A 408 -4.01 30.65 -33.07
C ARG A 408 -3.85 31.19 -34.50
N GLN A 409 -2.64 31.63 -34.85
CA GLN A 409 -2.28 32.11 -36.19
C GLN A 409 -1.93 30.95 -37.14
N CYS A 410 -2.31 31.08 -38.41
CA CYS A 410 -1.91 30.22 -39.50
C CYS A 410 -0.39 30.23 -39.65
N THR A 411 0.25 29.07 -39.55
CA THR A 411 1.72 28.98 -39.55
C THR A 411 2.38 29.17 -40.91
N LEU A 412 1.62 29.32 -42.01
CA LEU A 412 2.17 29.65 -43.34
C LEU A 412 2.16 31.15 -43.64
N CYS A 413 1.13 31.89 -43.24
CA CYS A 413 0.97 33.31 -43.60
C CYS A 413 0.75 34.24 -42.40
N GLY A 414 0.60 33.72 -41.19
CA GLY A 414 0.36 34.49 -39.96
C GLY A 414 -1.08 34.96 -39.75
N GLY A 415 -2.02 34.70 -40.67
CA GLY A 415 -3.42 35.10 -40.57
C GLY A 415 -4.17 34.38 -39.43
N ARG A 416 -5.13 35.05 -38.77
CA ARG A 416 -5.83 34.53 -37.58
C ARG A 416 -7.17 33.83 -37.86
N ASP A 417 -7.69 33.94 -39.07
CA ASP A 417 -9.04 33.48 -39.43
C ASP A 417 -9.09 32.12 -40.15
N HIS A 418 -7.94 31.48 -40.36
CA HIS A 418 -7.85 30.15 -40.99
C HIS A 418 -6.61 29.40 -40.50
N ASN A 419 -6.48 28.12 -40.87
CA ASN A 419 -5.33 27.29 -40.49
C ASN A 419 -4.48 26.89 -41.72
N LYS A 420 -3.30 26.29 -41.48
CA LYS A 420 -2.35 25.90 -42.54
C LYS A 420 -2.98 25.06 -43.68
N ARG A 421 -4.02 24.28 -43.38
CA ARG A 421 -4.68 23.37 -44.34
C ARG A 421 -5.67 24.08 -45.26
N THR A 422 -6.20 25.23 -44.82
CA THR A 422 -7.18 26.07 -45.51
C THR A 422 -6.57 27.37 -46.03
N CYS A 423 -5.23 27.49 -45.96
CA CYS A 423 -4.51 28.69 -46.37
C CYS A 423 -4.42 28.79 -47.90
N MET A 424 -4.92 29.90 -48.46
CA MET A 424 -4.88 30.16 -49.90
C MET A 424 -3.46 30.33 -50.47
N ARG A 425 -2.45 30.58 -49.61
CA ARG A 425 -1.02 30.61 -50.01
C ARG A 425 -0.38 29.22 -50.06
N ARG A 426 -1.16 28.16 -49.87
CA ARG A 426 -0.65 26.79 -50.00
C ARG A 426 -0.55 26.44 -51.49
N THR A 427 0.52 26.87 -52.13
CA THR A 427 0.88 26.40 -53.48
C THR A 427 1.45 24.99 -53.33
N GLY A 428 0.62 23.99 -53.62
CA GLY A 428 1.06 22.62 -53.84
C GLY A 428 1.24 22.40 -55.33
N VAL A 429 2.39 21.83 -55.70
CA VAL A 429 2.35 20.58 -56.45
C VAL A 429 2.75 19.49 -55.47
#